data_AF-A0A4R4WZC8-F1
#
_entry.id   AF-A0A4R4WZC8-F1
#
_cell.length_a   1.000
_cell.length_b   1.000
_cell.length_c   1.000
_cell.angle_alpha   90.00
_cell.angle_beta   90.00
_cell.angle_gamma   90.00
#
_symmetry.space_group_name_H-M   'P 1'
#
loop_
_entity.id
_entity.type
_entity.pdbx_description
1 polymer ?
#
loop_
_entity_poly.entity_id
_entity_poly.type
_entity_poly.pdbx_seq_one_letter_code
_entity_poly.pdbx_strand_id
1 'polypeptide(L)'
;MRVNQLQLASGREWFTRYDPMVLIAVDCVYGSKHISIPYVVGPALFESAGMQVGANAIIRDIRTAGPLPYLGSPIRIRIVLYKVVRENLISSMINIAETLSGVLQPFAPRVVGESLSVVSNSVLSALEAVVGLQDAVVPVLAFAKDFGGGNESLKSLHIALMDRPSGELTPDELWVTNGELRSGSSPGSLSRIVDHDFVHFSVNGSRSRDDVSLLPFYSIWEQALRHALEPGHPQWSIAKSHMVALYSAMATSPDLTRGQAGELLDGFGAELQRHRKRALDLAKLGARPDGGAKEGVEQMLELLDLSEH
;
A
#
# COMPACT_ATOMS: atom_id res chain seq x y z
N MET A 1 -1.57 2.98 4.95
CA MET A 1 -1.44 4.18 5.81
C MET A 1 -1.03 5.36 4.94
N ARG A 2 -1.46 6.58 5.29
CA ARG A 2 -1.11 7.81 4.56
C ARG A 2 -0.79 8.93 5.53
N VAL A 3 0.27 9.70 5.25
CA VAL A 3 0.49 11.02 5.85
C VAL A 3 -0.31 12.01 5.02
N ASN A 4 -1.41 12.53 5.57
CA ASN A 4 -2.27 13.44 4.81
C ASN A 4 -1.75 14.87 4.89
N GLN A 5 -1.14 15.27 6.01
CA GLN A 5 -0.55 16.60 6.15
C GLN A 5 0.60 16.60 7.15
N LEU A 6 1.66 17.31 6.80
CA LEU A 6 2.84 17.54 7.63
C LEU A 6 3.16 19.04 7.61
N GLN A 7 3.40 19.62 8.77
CA GLN A 7 3.63 21.06 8.89
C GLN A 7 4.53 21.40 10.09
N LEU A 8 5.37 22.43 9.89
CA LEU A 8 6.00 23.18 10.97
C LEU A 8 5.40 24.58 11.00
N ALA A 9 5.08 25.09 12.19
CA ALA A 9 4.66 26.47 12.43
C ALA A 9 5.75 27.46 12.03
N SER A 10 7.00 27.12 12.36
CA SER A 10 8.17 27.96 12.09
C SER A 10 9.20 27.19 11.26
N GLY A 11 9.22 27.45 9.96
CA GLY A 11 10.24 26.92 9.05
C GLY A 11 11.61 27.61 9.18
N ARG A 12 11.73 28.62 10.04
CA ARG A 12 12.97 29.32 10.36
C ARG A 12 12.95 29.78 11.80
N GLU A 13 13.98 29.42 12.56
CA GLU A 13 14.24 30.01 13.87
C GLU A 13 15.62 30.67 13.79
N TRP A 14 15.67 31.97 14.06
CA TRP A 14 16.89 32.78 13.95
C TRP A 14 17.48 32.79 12.52
N PHE A 15 18.70 32.26 12.35
CA PHE A 15 19.39 32.13 11.07
C PHE A 15 19.27 30.73 10.46
N THR A 16 18.68 29.77 11.19
CA THR A 16 18.58 28.38 10.77
C THR A 16 17.24 28.11 10.11
N ARG A 17 17.26 27.52 8.92
CA ARG A 17 16.05 27.05 8.22
C ARG A 17 15.84 25.58 8.50
N TYR A 18 14.59 25.24 8.81
CA TYR A 18 14.16 23.89 9.09
C TYR A 18 13.15 23.43 8.05
N ASP A 19 13.30 22.19 7.63
CA ASP A 19 12.30 21.49 6.83
C ASP A 19 11.69 20.35 7.67
N PRO A 20 10.38 20.07 7.49
CA PRO A 20 9.73 18.97 8.20
C PRO A 20 10.20 17.61 7.70
N MET A 21 10.45 16.70 8.64
CA MET A 21 10.63 15.27 8.35
C MET A 21 9.82 14.44 9.32
N VAL A 22 9.16 13.39 8.85
CA VAL A 22 8.53 12.39 9.71
C VAL A 22 9.07 11.01 9.42
N LEU A 23 9.51 10.31 10.47
CA LEU A 23 9.82 8.89 10.45
C LEU A 23 8.58 8.12 10.90
N ILE A 24 8.19 7.12 10.13
CA ILE A 24 7.06 6.26 10.40
C ILE A 24 7.56 4.82 10.41
N ALA A 25 7.11 4.03 11.37
CA ALA A 25 7.29 2.59 11.35
C ALA A 25 5.95 1.90 11.62
N VAL A 26 5.59 0.96 10.76
CA VAL A 26 4.40 0.13 10.92
C VAL A 26 4.83 -1.29 11.26
N ASP A 27 4.52 -1.77 12.47
CA ASP A 27 4.75 -3.15 12.85
C ASP A 27 3.49 -3.97 12.67
N CYS A 28 3.60 -5.09 11.97
CA CYS A 28 2.48 -5.99 11.75
C CYS A 28 2.96 -7.42 11.54
N VAL A 29 2.02 -8.37 11.54
CA VAL A 29 2.27 -9.73 11.09
C VAL A 29 2.06 -9.80 9.58
N TYR A 30 3.02 -10.35 8.85
CA TYR A 30 2.93 -10.60 7.41
C TYR A 30 3.38 -12.03 7.12
N GLY A 31 2.49 -12.82 6.51
CA GLY A 31 2.64 -14.27 6.46
C GLY A 31 2.73 -14.85 7.87
N SER A 32 3.86 -15.50 8.19
CA SER A 32 4.15 -16.08 9.50
C SER A 32 5.18 -15.29 10.33
N LYS A 33 5.51 -14.05 9.92
CA LYS A 33 6.58 -13.26 10.54
C LYS A 33 6.06 -11.91 11.04
N HIS A 34 6.62 -11.45 12.15
CA HIS A 34 6.51 -10.05 12.56
C HIS A 34 7.48 -9.21 11.72
N ILE A 35 6.97 -8.15 11.12
CA ILE A 35 7.75 -7.23 10.29
C ILE A 35 7.55 -5.80 10.76
N SER A 36 8.53 -4.95 10.48
CA SER A 36 8.51 -3.52 10.78
C SER A 36 8.84 -2.73 9.54
N ILE A 37 7.90 -1.94 9.04
CA ILE A 37 8.03 -1.26 7.76
C ILE A 37 8.38 0.21 8.04
N PRO A 38 9.67 0.61 7.96
CA PRO A 38 10.05 2.00 8.11
C PRO A 38 9.73 2.79 6.84
N TYR A 39 9.34 4.04 7.01
CA TYR A 39 9.13 4.99 5.93
C TYR A 39 9.49 6.40 6.42
N VAL A 40 10.25 7.14 5.62
CA VAL A 40 10.63 8.52 5.92
C VAL A 40 9.96 9.44 4.91
N VAL A 41 9.19 10.42 5.40
CA VAL A 41 8.66 11.51 4.58
C VAL A 41 9.43 12.77 4.95
N GLY A 42 10.17 13.33 4.01
CA GLY A 42 10.98 14.53 4.21
C GLY A 42 11.45 15.13 2.89
N PRO A 43 12.32 16.16 2.94
CA PRO A 43 12.73 16.92 1.75
C PRO A 43 13.39 16.05 0.68
N ALA A 44 14.12 15.02 1.10
CA ALA A 44 14.83 14.09 0.23
C ALA A 44 13.92 13.45 -0.85
N LEU A 45 12.66 13.14 -0.50
CA LEU A 45 11.69 12.55 -1.44
C LEU A 45 11.39 13.47 -2.62
N PHE A 46 11.48 14.78 -2.42
CA PHE A 46 11.16 15.78 -3.43
C PHE A 46 12.42 16.21 -4.18
N GLU A 47 13.55 16.30 -3.48
CA GLU A 47 14.85 16.60 -4.08
C GLU A 47 15.26 15.50 -5.07
N SER A 48 14.97 14.22 -4.77
CA SER A 48 15.18 13.12 -5.71
C SER A 48 14.35 13.25 -7.00
N ALA A 49 13.25 14.00 -6.95
CA ALA A 49 12.42 14.34 -8.11
C ALA A 49 12.82 15.69 -8.75
N GLY A 50 13.93 16.29 -8.32
CA GLY A 50 14.41 17.58 -8.81
C GLY A 50 13.67 18.80 -8.25
N MET A 51 12.85 18.61 -7.20
CA MET A 51 12.07 19.69 -6.60
C MET A 51 12.72 20.20 -5.31
N GLN A 52 12.98 21.50 -5.24
CA GLN A 52 13.39 22.14 -4.00
C GLN A 52 12.17 22.45 -3.12
N VAL A 53 12.15 21.88 -1.92
CA VAL A 53 11.11 22.12 -0.93
C VAL A 53 11.51 23.34 -0.11
N GLY A 54 10.63 24.33 -0.02
CA GLY A 54 10.84 25.51 0.82
C GLY A 54 10.35 25.24 2.25
N ALA A 55 10.79 26.09 3.19
CA ALA A 55 10.43 26.01 4.61
C ALA A 55 8.91 26.09 4.91
N ASN A 56 8.10 26.53 3.93
CA ASN A 56 6.65 26.61 4.01
C ASN A 56 5.93 25.48 3.22
N ALA A 57 6.68 24.46 2.80
CA ALA A 57 6.11 23.38 2.02
C ALA A 57 5.12 22.57 2.86
N ILE A 58 4.03 22.19 2.19
CA ILE A 58 2.97 21.41 2.78
C ILE A 58 3.04 20.06 2.12
N ILE A 59 3.52 19.07 2.85
CA ILE A 59 3.60 17.72 2.34
C ILE A 59 2.25 17.05 2.60
N ARG A 60 1.60 16.56 1.53
CA ARG A 60 0.25 16.00 1.59
C ARG A 60 0.14 14.66 0.88
N ASP A 61 -0.79 13.87 1.39
CA ASP A 61 -1.29 12.62 0.80
C ASP A 61 -0.25 11.56 0.41
N ILE A 62 0.86 11.51 1.16
CA ILE A 62 1.93 10.53 0.91
C ILE A 62 1.51 9.16 1.47
N ARG A 63 1.38 8.16 0.58
CA ARG A 63 1.15 6.77 0.97
C ARG A 63 2.44 6.20 1.54
N THR A 64 2.43 5.86 2.83
CA THR A 64 3.62 5.39 3.56
C THR A 64 3.66 3.87 3.75
N ALA A 65 2.50 3.23 3.69
CA ALA A 65 2.41 1.77 3.64
C ALA A 65 1.29 1.37 2.67
N GLY A 66 1.60 0.43 1.78
CA GLY A 66 0.67 -0.17 0.82
C GLY A 66 -0.44 -1.00 1.49
N PRO A 67 -1.36 -1.55 0.70
CA PRO A 67 -2.38 -2.47 1.20
C PRO A 67 -1.72 -3.73 1.78
N LEU A 68 -1.83 -3.87 3.11
CA LEU A 68 -1.37 -5.05 3.84
C LEU A 68 -2.59 -5.88 4.25
N PRO A 69 -2.59 -7.20 4.03
CA PRO A 69 -3.68 -8.04 4.49
C PRO A 69 -3.72 -8.04 6.03
N TYR A 70 -4.89 -7.69 6.58
CA TYR A 70 -5.10 -7.69 8.02
C TYR A 70 -5.59 -9.07 8.49
N LEU A 71 -4.71 -9.82 9.16
CA LEU A 71 -4.97 -11.18 9.65
C LEU A 71 -5.53 -11.22 11.08
N GLY A 72 -5.96 -10.08 11.62
CA GLY A 72 -6.53 -9.98 12.98
C GLY A 72 -5.49 -9.76 14.10
N SER A 73 -4.20 -9.64 13.76
CA SER A 73 -3.15 -9.25 14.72
C SER A 73 -3.10 -7.73 14.89
N PRO A 74 -2.73 -7.20 16.08
CA PRO A 74 -2.52 -5.78 16.28
C PRO A 74 -1.51 -5.20 15.26
N ILE A 75 -1.77 -3.98 14.81
CA ILE A 75 -0.81 -3.17 14.05
C ILE A 75 -0.28 -2.08 14.96
N ARG A 76 1.04 -2.03 15.16
CA ARG A 76 1.69 -0.93 15.87
C ARG A 76 2.07 0.14 14.87
N ILE A 77 1.75 1.39 15.18
CA ILE A 77 2.20 2.54 14.39
C ILE A 77 3.06 3.41 15.29
N ARG A 78 4.28 3.68 14.83
CA ARG A 78 5.23 4.59 15.45
C ARG A 78 5.50 5.75 14.52
N ILE A 79 5.44 6.96 15.03
CA ILE A 79 5.62 8.19 14.27
C ILE A 79 6.49 9.13 15.08
N VAL A 80 7.50 9.71 14.43
CA VAL A 80 8.32 10.77 15.03
C VAL A 80 8.43 11.92 14.04
N LEU A 81 7.97 13.10 14.45
CA LEU A 81 8.14 14.36 13.74
C LEU A 81 9.48 14.98 14.12
N TYR A 82 10.23 15.45 13.13
CA TYR A 82 11.49 16.11 13.27
C TYR A 82 11.52 17.45 12.51
N LYS A 83 12.28 18.40 13.05
CA LYS A 83 12.81 19.57 12.34
C LYS A 83 14.19 19.21 11.82
N VAL A 84 14.47 19.45 10.53
CA VAL A 84 15.78 19.14 9.95
C VAL A 84 16.45 20.37 9.35
N VAL A 85 17.71 20.61 9.69
CA VAL A 85 18.52 21.74 9.22
C VAL A 85 18.89 21.57 7.75
N ARG A 86 18.50 22.54 6.92
CA ARG A 86 18.63 22.45 5.45
C ARG A 86 20.07 22.42 4.92
N GLU A 87 21.01 23.09 5.59
CA GLU A 87 22.38 23.27 5.07
C GLU A 87 23.23 21.99 5.10
N ASN A 88 22.85 20.98 5.90
CA ASN A 88 23.57 19.71 6.04
C ASN A 88 22.78 18.49 5.51
N LEU A 89 21.73 18.75 4.72
CA LEU A 89 20.71 17.74 4.41
C LEU A 89 21.13 16.73 3.32
N ILE A 90 21.84 17.20 2.30
CA ILE A 90 21.98 16.49 1.02
C ILE A 90 22.76 15.17 1.19
N SER A 91 23.96 15.21 1.76
CA SER A 91 24.82 14.02 1.86
C SER A 91 24.25 12.96 2.81
N SER A 92 23.59 13.39 3.87
CA SER A 92 23.06 12.50 4.92
C SER A 92 21.74 11.86 4.53
N MET A 93 20.88 12.59 3.82
CA MET A 93 19.60 12.05 3.33
C MET A 93 19.78 11.09 2.17
N ILE A 94 20.80 11.26 1.33
CA ILE A 94 21.13 10.29 0.27
C ILE A 94 21.42 8.92 0.87
N ASN A 95 22.22 8.85 1.95
CA ASN A 95 22.48 7.58 2.64
C ASN A 95 21.22 6.95 3.25
N ILE A 96 20.30 7.76 3.81
CA ILE A 96 19.01 7.29 4.33
C ILE A 96 18.13 6.77 3.19
N ALA A 97 18.02 7.53 2.10
CA ALA A 97 17.24 7.17 0.92
C ALA A 97 17.81 5.92 0.23
N GLU A 98 19.12 5.73 0.18
CA GLU A 98 19.77 4.53 -0.38
C GLU A 98 19.56 3.30 0.52
N THR A 99 19.73 3.47 1.85
CA THR A 99 19.47 2.41 2.84
C THR A 99 18.00 1.99 2.84
N LEU A 100 17.09 2.96 2.69
CA LEU A 100 15.66 2.69 2.57
C LEU A 100 15.30 2.18 1.17
N SER A 101 15.91 2.65 0.07
CA SER A 101 15.63 2.19 -1.30
C SER A 101 15.88 0.70 -1.48
N GLY A 102 16.91 0.16 -0.83
CA GLY A 102 17.13 -1.30 -0.73
C GLY A 102 16.03 -2.06 0.02
N VAL A 103 15.26 -1.37 0.87
CA VAL A 103 14.18 -1.89 1.73
C VAL A 103 12.78 -1.47 1.24
N LEU A 104 12.68 -0.54 0.28
CA LEU A 104 11.44 -0.01 -0.30
C LEU A 104 11.05 -0.73 -1.61
N GLN A 105 11.92 -1.58 -2.18
CA GLN A 105 11.52 -2.53 -3.22
C GLN A 105 10.39 -3.52 -2.85
N PRO A 106 10.05 -3.83 -1.57
CA PRO A 106 8.85 -4.58 -1.20
C PRO A 106 7.54 -3.87 -1.55
N PHE A 107 7.53 -2.58 -1.88
CA PHE A 107 6.31 -1.93 -2.36
C PHE A 107 6.10 -2.05 -3.88
N ALA A 108 7.06 -2.67 -4.59
CA ALA A 108 6.73 -3.37 -5.80
C ALA A 108 6.10 -4.71 -5.40
N PRO A 109 4.85 -4.99 -5.78
CA PRO A 109 4.15 -6.23 -5.44
C PRO A 109 4.77 -7.51 -6.04
N ARG A 110 5.97 -7.39 -6.62
CA ARG A 110 6.83 -8.50 -7.07
C ARG A 110 7.82 -9.02 -6.00
N VAL A 111 8.07 -8.34 -4.87
CA VAL A 111 9.27 -8.62 -4.04
C VAL A 111 9.00 -9.02 -2.58
N VAL A 112 7.76 -8.94 -2.09
CA VAL A 112 7.47 -9.16 -0.65
C VAL A 112 7.66 -10.62 -0.21
N GLY A 113 7.64 -11.58 -1.13
CA GLY A 113 7.80 -13.01 -0.82
C GLY A 113 9.20 -13.44 -0.36
N GLU A 114 10.27 -12.75 -0.79
CA GLU A 114 11.65 -13.26 -0.63
C GLU A 114 12.57 -12.39 0.25
N SER A 115 12.21 -11.13 0.56
CA SER A 115 13.13 -10.15 1.18
C SER A 115 12.92 -9.88 2.68
N LEU A 116 12.19 -10.76 3.38
CA LEU A 116 11.68 -10.50 4.74
C LEU A 116 12.70 -10.61 5.88
N SER A 117 13.94 -11.09 5.64
CA SER A 117 14.99 -11.17 6.67
C SER A 117 15.69 -9.83 6.94
N VAL A 118 15.45 -8.79 6.13
CA VAL A 118 16.17 -7.50 6.17
C VAL A 118 15.50 -6.47 7.11
N VAL A 119 14.31 -6.80 7.62
CA VAL A 119 13.34 -5.79 8.08
C VAL A 119 13.56 -5.31 9.54
N SER A 120 14.30 -6.04 10.37
CA SER A 120 14.68 -5.57 11.72
C SER A 120 15.89 -4.63 11.70
N ASN A 121 16.88 -4.95 10.87
CA ASN A 121 18.10 -4.14 10.76
C ASN A 121 17.81 -2.82 10.05
N SER A 122 16.88 -2.78 9.09
CA SER A 122 16.55 -1.56 8.36
C SER A 122 15.95 -0.46 9.23
N VAL A 123 15.15 -0.81 10.24
CA VAL A 123 14.59 0.18 11.19
C VAL A 123 15.68 0.71 12.09
N LEU A 124 16.54 -0.18 12.59
CA LEU A 124 17.66 0.22 13.44
C LEU A 124 18.64 1.10 12.64
N SER A 125 19.00 0.72 11.42
CA SER A 125 19.87 1.50 10.54
C SER A 125 19.23 2.82 10.09
N ALA A 126 17.92 2.87 9.84
CA ALA A 126 17.23 4.13 9.55
C ALA A 126 17.21 5.04 10.79
N LEU A 127 16.99 4.47 11.98
CA LEU A 127 17.04 5.21 13.23
C LEU A 127 18.48 5.67 13.53
N GLU A 128 19.49 4.83 13.37
CA GLU A 128 20.91 5.14 13.54
C GLU A 128 21.36 6.19 12.54
N ALA A 129 20.89 6.15 11.30
CA ALA A 129 21.18 7.18 10.31
C ALA A 129 20.56 8.53 10.70
N VAL A 130 19.34 8.54 11.27
CA VAL A 130 18.71 9.77 11.79
C VAL A 130 19.39 10.24 13.08
N VAL A 131 19.72 9.33 14.00
CA VAL A 131 20.43 9.60 15.25
C VAL A 131 21.87 10.02 14.98
N GLY A 132 22.49 9.60 13.88
CA GLY A 132 23.80 10.05 13.45
C GLY A 132 23.83 11.51 13.00
N LEU A 133 22.67 12.15 12.90
CA LEU A 133 22.49 13.56 12.51
C LEU A 133 22.18 14.45 13.72
N GLN A 134 22.76 14.17 14.88
CA GLN A 134 22.43 14.82 16.17
C GLN A 134 22.36 16.35 16.13
N ASP A 135 23.19 16.99 15.30
CA ASP A 135 23.23 18.45 15.16
C ASP A 135 22.32 19.01 14.06
N ALA A 136 21.80 18.14 13.19
CA ALA A 136 20.97 18.52 12.04
C ALA A 136 19.49 18.12 12.20
N VAL A 137 19.13 17.29 13.18
CA VAL A 137 17.76 16.78 13.37
C VAL A 137 17.30 17.02 14.81
N VAL A 138 16.17 17.70 14.99
CA VAL A 138 15.56 17.96 16.29
C VAL A 138 14.20 17.26 16.37
N PRO A 139 13.98 16.31 17.31
CA PRO A 139 12.66 15.69 17.49
C PRO A 139 11.67 16.69 18.06
N VAL A 140 10.47 16.72 17.48
CA VAL A 140 9.36 17.60 17.90
C VAL A 140 8.28 16.79 18.61
N LEU A 141 7.80 15.71 17.97
CA LEU A 141 6.72 14.87 18.49
C LEU A 141 7.05 13.40 18.29
N ALA A 142 6.63 12.56 19.24
CA ALA A 142 6.67 11.11 19.10
C ALA A 142 5.33 10.49 19.49
N PHE A 143 4.93 9.46 18.75
CA PHE A 143 3.69 8.72 18.99
C PHE A 143 3.93 7.25 18.71
N ALA A 144 3.40 6.40 19.59
CA ALA A 144 3.38 4.96 19.42
C ALA A 144 2.05 4.42 19.93
N LYS A 145 1.32 3.67 19.09
CA LYS A 145 0.06 3.05 19.49
C LYS A 145 -0.19 1.77 18.72
N ASP A 146 -0.75 0.80 19.43
CA ASP A 146 -1.29 -0.43 18.86
C ASP A 146 -2.75 -0.23 18.46
N PHE A 147 -3.10 -0.71 17.26
CA PHE A 147 -4.45 -0.65 16.69
C PHE A 147 -4.96 -2.04 16.38
N GLY A 148 -6.21 -2.31 16.76
CA GLY A 148 -6.86 -3.59 16.54
C GLY A 148 -6.25 -4.73 17.36
N GLY A 149 -6.66 -5.95 17.03
CA GLY A 149 -6.23 -7.18 17.67
C GLY A 149 -7.28 -7.75 18.62
N GLY A 150 -7.24 -9.08 18.81
CA GLY A 150 -8.24 -9.78 19.60
C GLY A 150 -9.64 -9.58 19.03
N ASN A 151 -10.53 -8.98 19.83
CA ASN A 151 -11.91 -8.67 19.44
C ASN A 151 -12.08 -7.27 18.81
N GLU A 152 -11.03 -6.46 18.72
CA GLU A 152 -11.09 -5.13 18.13
C GLU A 152 -10.75 -5.17 16.63
N SER A 153 -11.73 -4.80 15.81
CA SER A 153 -11.53 -4.64 14.37
C SER A 153 -10.77 -3.35 14.08
N LEU A 154 -9.82 -3.42 13.13
CA LEU A 154 -9.13 -2.24 12.64
C LEU A 154 -10.14 -1.34 11.90
N LYS A 155 -10.39 -0.16 12.46
CA LYS A 155 -11.28 0.85 11.86
C LYS A 155 -10.46 1.87 11.07
N SER A 156 -11.07 2.44 10.04
CA SER A 156 -10.51 3.63 9.40
C SER A 156 -10.50 4.79 10.39
N LEU A 157 -9.38 5.51 10.48
CA LEU A 157 -9.20 6.57 11.47
C LEU A 157 -8.25 7.66 10.97
N HIS A 158 -8.49 8.86 11.45
CA HIS A 158 -7.62 10.03 11.28
C HIS A 158 -7.03 10.41 12.63
N ILE A 159 -5.72 10.67 12.67
CA ILE A 159 -5.03 11.10 13.88
C ILE A 159 -4.22 12.34 13.54
N ALA A 160 -4.34 13.36 14.38
CA ALA A 160 -3.50 14.55 14.38
C ALA A 160 -2.64 14.53 15.65
N LEU A 161 -1.33 14.60 15.48
CA LEU A 161 -0.36 14.81 16.56
C LEU A 161 0.13 16.24 16.43
N MET A 162 -0.05 17.05 17.46
CA MET A 162 0.26 18.48 17.46
C MET A 162 1.09 18.83 18.68
N ASP A 163 2.15 19.61 18.49
CA ASP A 163 2.95 20.15 19.58
C ASP A 163 2.33 21.46 20.05
N ARG A 164 1.68 21.40 21.21
CA ARG A 164 0.98 22.55 21.78
C ARG A 164 0.68 22.35 23.28
N PRO A 165 0.50 23.46 24.02
CA PRO A 165 -0.06 23.41 25.36
C PRO A 165 -1.46 22.78 25.39
N SER A 166 -1.70 21.94 26.40
CA SER A 166 -3.02 21.35 26.64
C SER A 166 -4.07 22.44 26.86
N GLY A 167 -5.10 22.48 26.00
CA GLY A 167 -6.28 23.35 26.16
C GLY A 167 -6.47 24.47 25.13
N GLU A 168 -5.50 24.72 24.24
CA GLU A 168 -5.58 25.84 23.27
C GLU A 168 -6.52 25.61 22.08
N LEU A 169 -6.73 24.36 21.66
CA LEU A 169 -7.88 23.96 20.84
C LEU A 169 -8.51 22.72 21.44
N THR A 170 -9.81 22.61 21.33
CA THR A 170 -10.55 21.40 21.72
C THR A 170 -10.63 20.42 20.54
N PRO A 171 -10.65 19.10 20.78
CA PRO A 171 -10.85 18.12 19.71
C PRO A 171 -12.11 18.39 18.87
N ASP A 172 -13.15 18.98 19.47
CA ASP A 172 -14.42 19.32 18.81
C ASP A 172 -14.30 20.48 17.81
N GLU A 173 -13.21 21.26 17.88
CA GLU A 173 -12.89 22.32 16.92
C GLU A 173 -12.04 21.83 15.75
N LEU A 174 -11.64 20.54 15.74
CA LEU A 174 -10.80 19.97 14.70
C LEU A 174 -11.63 19.20 13.69
N TRP A 175 -11.44 19.56 12.42
CA TRP A 175 -12.17 18.97 11.31
C TRP A 175 -11.20 18.42 10.28
N VAL A 176 -11.57 17.30 9.66
CA VAL A 176 -10.88 16.78 8.48
C VAL A 176 -11.75 16.99 7.28
N THR A 177 -11.30 17.84 6.35
CA THR A 177 -12.02 18.14 5.11
C THR A 177 -11.08 17.96 3.94
N ASN A 178 -11.45 17.12 2.97
CA ASN A 178 -10.63 16.80 1.79
C ASN A 178 -9.21 16.34 2.16
N GLY A 179 -9.06 15.58 3.24
CA GLY A 179 -7.76 15.10 3.73
C GLY A 179 -6.93 16.14 4.49
N GLU A 180 -7.38 17.39 4.59
CA GLU A 180 -6.69 18.48 5.30
C GLU A 180 -7.23 18.62 6.73
N LEU A 181 -6.33 18.81 7.69
CA LEU A 181 -6.69 19.16 9.06
C LEU A 181 -6.97 20.66 9.15
N ARG A 182 -8.16 21.01 9.65
CA ARG A 182 -8.65 22.38 9.81
C ARG A 182 -9.16 22.60 11.22
N SER A 183 -9.19 23.86 11.65
CA SER A 183 -9.76 24.27 12.93
C SER A 183 -10.95 25.21 12.72
N GLY A 184 -11.96 25.12 13.58
CA GLY A 184 -13.11 26.01 13.56
C GLY A 184 -14.28 25.47 14.38
N SER A 185 -15.14 26.39 14.83
CA SER A 185 -16.33 26.06 15.61
C SER A 185 -17.45 25.40 14.80
N SER A 186 -17.39 25.46 13.47
CA SER A 186 -18.40 24.90 12.58
C SER A 186 -17.84 24.60 11.19
N PRO A 187 -18.49 23.74 10.38
CA PRO A 187 -18.08 23.48 9.00
C PRO A 187 -17.97 24.73 8.10
N GLY A 188 -18.71 25.80 8.41
CA GLY A 188 -18.68 27.07 7.67
C GLY A 188 -17.58 28.04 8.10
N SER A 189 -16.90 27.78 9.23
CA SER A 189 -15.88 28.66 9.82
C SER A 189 -14.49 28.02 9.86
N LEU A 190 -14.26 26.98 9.05
CA LEU A 190 -13.00 26.23 9.04
C LEU A 190 -11.85 27.05 8.45
N SER A 191 -10.82 27.27 9.26
CA SER A 191 -9.55 27.85 8.85
C SER A 191 -8.44 26.79 8.84
N ARG A 192 -7.37 27.11 8.14
CA ARG A 192 -6.19 26.24 8.11
C ARG A 192 -5.37 26.47 9.38
N ILE A 193 -4.90 25.38 9.97
CA ILE A 193 -3.93 25.41 11.08
C ILE A 193 -2.56 25.75 10.49
N VAL A 194 -1.95 26.86 10.91
CA VAL A 194 -0.67 27.39 10.39
C VAL A 194 0.37 27.65 11.47
N ASP A 195 -0.07 27.65 12.72
CA ASP A 195 0.62 28.12 13.93
C ASP A 195 1.13 26.98 14.82
N HIS A 196 0.95 25.72 14.40
CA HIS A 196 1.41 24.55 15.14
C HIS A 196 2.27 23.61 14.30
N ASP A 197 3.25 23.00 14.95
CA ASP A 197 3.99 21.85 14.42
C ASP A 197 3.09 20.61 14.55
N PHE A 198 2.81 19.94 13.43
CA PHE A 198 1.95 18.77 13.47
C PHE A 198 2.18 17.76 12.36
N VAL A 199 1.72 16.54 12.63
CA VAL A 199 1.50 15.53 11.61
C VAL A 199 0.08 14.98 11.71
N HIS A 200 -0.59 14.93 10.57
CA HIS A 200 -1.90 14.33 10.39
C HIS A 200 -1.78 13.13 9.46
N PHE A 201 -2.23 11.98 9.93
CA PHE A 201 -2.17 10.73 9.18
C PHE A 201 -3.49 9.98 9.25
N SER A 202 -3.71 9.11 8.27
CA SER A 202 -4.86 8.22 8.20
C SER A 202 -4.44 6.75 8.06
N VAL A 203 -5.20 5.91 8.74
CA VAL A 203 -5.19 4.46 8.54
C VAL A 203 -6.53 4.11 7.93
N ASN A 204 -6.52 3.54 6.73
CA ASN A 204 -7.72 3.19 6.00
C ASN A 204 -7.70 1.70 5.70
N GLY A 205 -8.80 1.02 5.99
CA GLY A 205 -9.05 -0.34 5.51
C GLY A 205 -9.83 -0.32 4.20
N SER A 206 -9.56 -1.31 3.34
CA SER A 206 -10.39 -1.60 2.18
C SER A 206 -10.80 -3.07 2.21
N ARG A 207 -12.02 -3.38 1.77
CA ARG A 207 -12.48 -4.77 1.61
C ARG A 207 -11.97 -5.38 0.30
N SER A 208 -11.85 -4.56 -0.73
CA SER A 208 -11.33 -4.96 -2.03
C SER A 208 -9.91 -4.47 -2.25
N ARG A 209 -9.18 -5.17 -3.12
CA ARG A 209 -7.87 -4.77 -3.63
C ARG A 209 -8.00 -4.39 -5.10
N ASP A 210 -7.36 -3.30 -5.50
CA ASP A 210 -7.27 -2.81 -6.87
C ASP A 210 -5.92 -3.13 -7.54
N ASP A 211 -5.00 -3.73 -6.78
CA ASP A 211 -3.62 -4.06 -7.17
C ASP A 211 -3.41 -5.56 -7.40
N VAL A 212 -4.46 -6.31 -7.76
CA VAL A 212 -4.35 -7.77 -7.95
C VAL A 212 -3.43 -8.12 -9.13
N SER A 213 -3.45 -7.32 -10.20
CA SER A 213 -2.61 -7.51 -11.41
C SER A 213 -1.11 -7.42 -11.16
N LEU A 214 -0.78 -6.93 -9.99
CA LEU A 214 0.54 -6.53 -9.57
C LEU A 214 1.18 -7.62 -8.67
N LEU A 215 0.38 -8.55 -8.16
CA LEU A 215 0.80 -9.64 -7.27
C LEU A 215 1.55 -10.76 -8.02
N PRO A 216 2.46 -11.51 -7.37
CA PRO A 216 3.36 -12.45 -8.07
C PRO A 216 2.62 -13.58 -8.80
N PHE A 217 1.51 -14.05 -8.22
CA PHE A 217 0.70 -15.13 -8.79
C PHE A 217 -0.08 -14.72 -10.04
N TYR A 218 -0.20 -13.42 -10.33
CA TYR A 218 -1.05 -12.93 -11.42
C TYR A 218 -0.58 -13.43 -12.80
N SER A 219 0.72 -13.65 -12.96
CA SER A 219 1.27 -14.26 -14.19
C SER A 219 0.72 -15.67 -14.49
N ILE A 220 0.27 -16.41 -13.47
CA ILE A 220 -0.37 -17.73 -13.62
C ILE A 220 -1.80 -17.55 -14.16
N TRP A 221 -2.51 -16.53 -13.70
CA TRP A 221 -3.82 -16.15 -14.24
C TRP A 221 -3.72 -15.78 -15.73
N GLU A 222 -2.74 -14.98 -16.12
CA GLU A 222 -2.53 -14.62 -17.53
C GLU A 222 -2.26 -15.85 -18.42
N GLN A 223 -1.56 -16.86 -17.89
CA GLN A 223 -1.35 -18.14 -18.58
C GLN A 223 -2.65 -18.92 -18.73
N ALA A 224 -3.45 -19.04 -17.66
CA ALA A 224 -4.76 -19.69 -17.71
C ALA A 224 -5.65 -19.03 -18.77
N LEU A 225 -5.72 -17.69 -18.76
CA LEU A 225 -6.49 -16.92 -19.71
C LEU A 225 -6.03 -17.13 -21.15
N ARG A 226 -4.71 -17.10 -21.40
CA ARG A 226 -4.13 -17.36 -22.74
C ARG A 226 -4.59 -18.70 -23.31
N HIS A 227 -4.50 -19.77 -22.52
CA HIS A 227 -4.94 -21.10 -22.95
C HIS A 227 -6.47 -21.20 -23.11
N ALA A 228 -7.26 -20.49 -22.30
CA ALA A 228 -8.71 -20.50 -22.44
C ALA A 228 -9.20 -19.80 -23.73
N LEU A 229 -8.46 -18.79 -24.19
CA LEU A 229 -8.74 -18.05 -25.43
C LEU A 229 -8.43 -18.86 -26.71
N GLU A 230 -7.60 -19.91 -26.62
CA GLU A 230 -7.33 -20.79 -27.75
C GLU A 230 -8.47 -21.82 -27.94
N PRO A 231 -9.13 -21.86 -29.11
CA PRO A 231 -10.17 -22.84 -29.38
C PRO A 231 -9.55 -24.25 -29.48
N GLY A 232 -10.02 -25.17 -28.64
CA GLY A 232 -9.52 -26.55 -28.61
C GLY A 232 -9.61 -27.20 -27.21
N HIS A 233 -9.85 -28.51 -27.17
CA HIS A 233 -10.04 -29.25 -25.91
C HIS A 233 -8.75 -29.36 -25.06
N PRO A 234 -7.57 -29.67 -25.65
CA PRO A 234 -6.32 -29.76 -24.87
C PRO A 234 -5.99 -28.45 -24.14
N GLN A 235 -6.22 -27.31 -24.79
CA GLN A 235 -5.94 -25.99 -24.21
C GLN A 235 -6.85 -25.67 -23.02
N TRP A 236 -8.12 -26.10 -23.08
CA TRP A 236 -9.02 -25.95 -21.93
C TRP A 236 -8.56 -26.76 -20.72
N SER A 237 -8.04 -27.96 -20.94
CA SER A 237 -7.47 -28.76 -19.85
C SER A 237 -6.26 -28.07 -19.23
N ILE A 238 -5.37 -27.49 -20.04
CA ILE A 238 -4.19 -26.75 -19.55
C ILE A 238 -4.61 -25.50 -18.77
N ALA A 239 -5.61 -24.75 -19.25
CA ALA A 239 -6.16 -23.60 -18.54
C ALA A 239 -6.68 -23.98 -17.14
N LYS A 240 -7.40 -25.10 -17.02
CA LYS A 240 -7.85 -25.64 -15.72
C LYS A 240 -6.68 -26.02 -14.81
N SER A 241 -5.63 -26.62 -15.35
CA SER A 241 -4.41 -26.92 -14.57
C SER A 241 -3.75 -25.64 -14.03
N HIS A 242 -3.69 -24.57 -14.82
CA HIS A 242 -3.21 -23.27 -14.33
C HIS A 242 -4.11 -22.68 -13.25
N MET A 243 -5.43 -22.85 -13.33
CA MET A 243 -6.34 -22.41 -12.25
C MET A 243 -6.09 -23.14 -10.92
N VAL A 244 -5.77 -24.44 -10.96
CA VAL A 244 -5.37 -25.19 -9.76
C VAL A 244 -4.06 -24.66 -9.19
N ALA A 245 -3.06 -24.41 -10.04
CA ALA A 245 -1.79 -23.81 -9.63
C ALA A 245 -1.98 -22.40 -9.05
N LEU A 246 -2.85 -21.59 -9.68
CA LEU A 246 -3.21 -20.25 -9.23
C LEU A 246 -3.85 -20.30 -7.84
N TYR A 247 -4.80 -21.20 -7.60
CA TYR A 247 -5.39 -21.37 -6.27
C TYR A 247 -4.33 -21.72 -5.22
N SER A 248 -3.45 -22.67 -5.51
CA SER A 248 -2.36 -23.04 -4.59
C SER A 248 -1.45 -21.84 -4.28
N ALA A 249 -1.10 -21.04 -5.29
CA ALA A 249 -0.27 -19.85 -5.11
C ALA A 249 -0.99 -18.76 -4.29
N MET A 250 -2.29 -18.53 -4.52
CA MET A 250 -3.08 -17.57 -3.74
C MET A 250 -3.28 -18.02 -2.30
N ALA A 251 -3.57 -19.31 -2.08
CA ALA A 251 -3.81 -19.87 -0.74
C ALA A 251 -2.58 -19.83 0.16
N THR A 252 -1.38 -19.80 -0.43
CA THR A 252 -0.10 -19.72 0.27
C THR A 252 0.51 -18.31 0.24
N SER A 253 -0.13 -17.36 -0.45
CA SER A 253 0.36 -16.00 -0.58
C SER A 253 0.20 -15.23 0.75
N PRO A 254 1.26 -14.60 1.26
CA PRO A 254 1.16 -13.72 2.42
C PRO A 254 0.49 -12.37 2.08
N ASP A 255 0.20 -12.08 0.80
CA ASP A 255 -0.44 -10.85 0.33
C ASP A 255 -1.98 -10.90 0.38
N LEU A 256 -2.54 -12.08 0.62
CA LEU A 256 -3.98 -12.31 0.64
C LEU A 256 -4.43 -12.86 1.99
N THR A 257 -5.61 -12.41 2.42
CA THR A 257 -6.37 -13.16 3.42
C THR A 257 -7.01 -14.39 2.79
N ARG A 258 -7.37 -15.41 3.60
CA ARG A 258 -8.08 -16.59 3.10
C ARG A 258 -9.38 -16.25 2.38
N GLY A 259 -10.14 -15.29 2.91
CA GLY A 259 -11.37 -14.80 2.29
C GLY A 259 -11.12 -14.19 0.91
N GLN A 260 -10.11 -13.31 0.82
CA GLN A 260 -9.73 -12.70 -0.46
C GLN A 260 -9.25 -13.71 -1.49
N ALA A 261 -8.48 -14.73 -1.09
CA ALA A 261 -8.06 -15.79 -2.00
C ALA A 261 -9.24 -16.57 -2.59
N GLY A 262 -10.28 -16.83 -1.79
CA GLY A 262 -11.53 -17.44 -2.27
C GLY A 262 -12.29 -16.53 -3.24
N GLU A 263 -12.55 -15.28 -2.84
CA GLU A 263 -13.25 -14.30 -3.67
C GLU A 263 -12.56 -14.08 -5.03
N LEU A 264 -11.22 -14.02 -5.04
CA LEU A 264 -10.44 -13.89 -6.28
C LEU A 264 -10.52 -15.14 -7.14
N LEU A 265 -10.46 -16.33 -6.55
CA LEU A 265 -10.57 -17.58 -7.30
C LEU A 265 -11.93 -17.67 -8.03
N ASP A 266 -13.01 -17.37 -7.31
CA ASP A 266 -14.37 -17.39 -7.87
C ASP A 266 -14.50 -16.37 -9.00
N GLY A 267 -13.98 -15.15 -8.78
CA GLY A 267 -13.93 -14.10 -9.80
C GLY A 267 -13.19 -14.51 -11.06
N PHE A 268 -11.97 -15.05 -10.91
CA PHE A 268 -11.16 -15.54 -12.03
C PHE A 268 -11.81 -16.74 -12.73
N GLY A 269 -12.42 -17.68 -11.99
CA GLY A 269 -13.13 -18.81 -12.58
C GLY A 269 -14.29 -18.36 -13.48
N ALA A 270 -15.13 -17.46 -12.97
CA ALA A 270 -16.24 -16.89 -13.74
C ALA A 270 -15.74 -16.10 -14.96
N GLU A 271 -14.64 -15.34 -14.82
CA GLU A 271 -14.02 -14.62 -15.93
C GLU A 271 -13.49 -15.57 -17.01
N LEU A 272 -12.79 -16.63 -16.60
CA LEU A 272 -12.22 -17.62 -17.50
C LEU A 272 -13.31 -18.32 -18.34
N GLN A 273 -14.42 -18.70 -17.72
CA GLN A 273 -15.58 -19.30 -18.40
C GLN A 273 -16.19 -18.33 -19.43
N ARG A 274 -16.34 -17.04 -19.08
CA ARG A 274 -16.83 -16.01 -20.01
C ARG A 274 -15.92 -15.88 -21.23
N HIS A 275 -14.60 -15.83 -21.01
CA HIS A 275 -13.63 -15.77 -22.10
C HIS A 275 -13.65 -17.03 -22.97
N ARG A 276 -13.76 -18.22 -22.35
CA ARG A 276 -13.87 -19.48 -23.08
C ARG A 276 -15.09 -19.48 -23.99
N LYS A 277 -16.27 -19.16 -23.46
CA LYS A 277 -17.51 -19.09 -24.24
C LYS A 277 -17.38 -18.16 -25.44
N ARG A 278 -16.85 -16.95 -25.21
CA ARG A 278 -16.61 -15.96 -26.26
C ARG A 278 -15.63 -16.46 -27.33
N ALA A 279 -14.57 -17.15 -26.94
CA ALA A 279 -13.61 -17.74 -27.89
C ALA A 279 -14.26 -18.81 -28.78
N LEU A 280 -15.11 -19.68 -28.21
CA LEU A 280 -15.85 -20.68 -28.97
C LEU A 280 -16.85 -20.05 -29.95
N ASP A 281 -17.56 -19.02 -29.52
CA ASP A 281 -18.52 -18.32 -30.38
C ASP A 281 -17.82 -17.62 -31.55
N LEU A 282 -16.65 -17.01 -31.31
CA LEU A 282 -15.84 -16.43 -32.39
C LEU A 282 -15.28 -17.50 -33.33
N ALA A 283 -14.86 -18.66 -32.83
CA ALA A 283 -14.38 -19.76 -33.67
C ALA A 283 -15.47 -20.28 -34.63
N LYS A 284 -16.74 -20.30 -34.18
CA LYS A 284 -17.89 -20.68 -35.03
C LYS A 284 -18.08 -19.72 -36.21
N LEU A 285 -17.77 -18.43 -36.06
CA LEU A 285 -17.86 -17.44 -37.15
C LEU A 285 -16.78 -17.63 -38.21
N GLY A 286 -15.61 -18.16 -37.83
CA GLY A 286 -14.48 -18.41 -38.75
C GLY A 286 -14.50 -19.77 -39.43
N ALA A 287 -15.29 -20.74 -38.94
CA ALA A 287 -15.39 -22.06 -39.53
C ALA A 287 -16.15 -22.01 -40.87
N ARG A 288 -15.44 -22.27 -41.98
CA ARG A 288 -16.10 -22.54 -43.27
C ARG A 288 -16.99 -23.78 -43.12
N PRO A 289 -18.17 -23.82 -43.78
CA PRO A 289 -19.16 -24.88 -43.63
C PRO A 289 -18.69 -26.28 -44.08
N ASP A 290 -17.56 -26.38 -44.76
CA ASP A 290 -17.08 -27.64 -45.33
C ASP A 290 -15.94 -28.25 -44.48
N GLY A 291 -16.31 -29.18 -43.58
CA GLY A 291 -15.42 -30.24 -43.07
C GLY A 291 -14.85 -30.09 -41.65
N GLY A 292 -15.36 -30.89 -40.70
CA GLY A 292 -14.68 -31.30 -39.46
C GLY A 292 -14.74 -30.36 -38.25
N ALA A 293 -14.85 -29.04 -38.44
CA ALA A 293 -14.78 -28.09 -37.32
C ALA A 293 -16.06 -28.04 -36.44
N LYS A 294 -17.22 -28.46 -36.96
CA LYS A 294 -18.50 -28.42 -36.21
C LYS A 294 -18.57 -29.47 -35.09
N GLU A 295 -18.20 -30.72 -35.37
CA GLU A 295 -18.23 -31.82 -34.38
C GLU A 295 -17.33 -31.54 -33.17
N GLY A 296 -16.14 -30.98 -33.39
CA GLY A 296 -15.22 -30.64 -32.31
C GLY A 296 -15.69 -29.47 -31.43
N VAL A 297 -16.55 -28.59 -31.96
CA VAL A 297 -17.15 -27.48 -31.18
C VAL A 297 -18.36 -27.97 -30.39
N GLU A 298 -19.18 -28.85 -30.95
CA GLU A 298 -20.36 -29.43 -30.26
C GLU A 298 -19.96 -30.30 -29.07
N GLN A 299 -19.01 -31.23 -29.23
CA GLN A 299 -18.51 -32.05 -28.11
C GLN A 299 -17.92 -31.21 -26.97
N MET A 300 -17.39 -30.03 -27.29
CA MET A 300 -16.74 -29.15 -26.32
C MET A 300 -17.73 -28.25 -25.56
N LEU A 301 -18.93 -28.03 -26.12
CA LEU A 301 -20.03 -27.34 -25.44
C LEU A 301 -20.74 -28.26 -24.45
N GLU A 302 -20.97 -29.54 -24.80
CA GLU A 302 -21.54 -30.53 -23.88
C GLU A 302 -20.70 -30.72 -22.60
N LEU A 303 -19.36 -30.63 -22.72
CA LEU A 303 -18.46 -30.72 -21.57
C LEU A 303 -18.45 -29.48 -20.67
N LEU A 304 -18.87 -28.32 -21.18
CA LEU A 304 -19.04 -27.12 -20.34
C LEU A 304 -20.30 -27.26 -19.47
N ASP A 305 -21.40 -27.74 -20.04
CA ASP A 305 -22.66 -27.96 -19.31
C ASP A 305 -22.51 -29.02 -18.20
N LEU A 306 -21.67 -30.04 -18.42
CA LEU A 306 -21.38 -31.06 -17.40
C LEU A 306 -20.50 -30.56 -16.24
N SER A 307 -19.87 -29.38 -16.37
CA SER A 307 -19.04 -28.79 -15.31
C SER A 307 -19.76 -27.75 -14.45
N GLU A 308 -21.02 -27.45 -14.76
CA GLU A 308 -21.90 -26.55 -14.00
C GLU A 308 -22.78 -27.28 -12.96
N HIS A 309 -22.52 -28.56 -12.69
CA HIS A 309 -23.20 -29.40 -11.68
C HIS A 309 -22.20 -29.96 -10.67
#